data_AF-A0A7D9DE80-F1
#
_entry.id   AF-A0A7D9DE80-F1
#
_cell.length_a   1.000
_cell.length_b   1.000
_cell.length_c   1.000
_cell.angle_alpha   90.00
_cell.angle_beta   90.00
_cell.angle_gamma   90.00
#
_symmetry.space_group_name_H-M   'P 1'
#
loop_
_entity.id
_entity.type
_entity.pdbx_description
1 polymer ?
#
loop_
_entity_poly.entity_id
_entity_poly.type
_entity_poly.pdbx_seq_one_letter_code
_entity_poly.pdbx_strand_id
1 'polypeptide(L)'
;MARKSIGIAELDFENGSLAESWKQWKQTMKLTLQGPLAEKEEKQQCGYFLLYIGQKGRDIYNTWALKSAEIDKIDALFDRFEAFVILSRMSRCYATSLIREINEATRI
;
A
#
# COMPACT_ATOMS: atom_id res chain seq x y z
N MET A 1 -10.79 14.98 -27.60
CA MET A 1 -9.64 14.76 -26.71
C MET A 1 -10.17 14.36 -25.35
N ALA A 2 -10.13 13.07 -24.99
CA ALA A 2 -10.48 12.65 -23.64
C ALA A 2 -9.45 13.26 -22.69
N ARG A 3 -9.89 14.15 -21.79
CA ARG A 3 -9.10 14.45 -20.60
C ARG A 3 -8.94 13.13 -19.89
N LYS A 4 -7.78 12.48 -20.05
CA LYS A 4 -7.39 11.38 -19.17
C LYS A 4 -7.34 12.04 -17.81
N SER A 5 -8.42 11.90 -17.05
CA SER A 5 -8.38 12.12 -15.61
C SER A 5 -7.10 11.43 -15.15
N ILE A 6 -6.33 12.08 -14.29
CA ILE A 6 -5.27 11.41 -13.54
C ILE A 6 -6.00 10.47 -12.57
N GLY A 7 -6.67 9.46 -13.13
CA GLY A 7 -7.31 8.37 -12.44
C GLY A 7 -6.18 7.40 -12.21
N ILE A 8 -5.60 7.46 -11.02
CA ILE A 8 -4.81 6.36 -10.52
C ILE A 8 -5.74 5.15 -10.58
N ALA A 9 -5.43 4.19 -11.46
CA ALA A 9 -6.21 2.98 -11.57
C ALA A 9 -6.11 2.22 -10.24
N GLU A 10 -7.25 1.74 -9.73
CA GLU A 10 -7.28 0.91 -8.54
C GLU A 10 -6.41 -0.33 -8.76
N LEU A 11 -5.68 -0.76 -7.72
CA LEU A 11 -4.85 -1.94 -7.82
C LEU A 11 -5.74 -3.18 -7.89
N ASP A 12 -5.63 -3.94 -8.97
CA ASP A 12 -6.28 -5.24 -9.08
C ASP A 12 -5.47 -6.31 -8.33
N PHE A 13 -6.03 -6.80 -7.23
CA PHE A 13 -5.40 -7.81 -6.37
C PHE A 13 -5.60 -9.25 -6.86
N GLU A 14 -6.44 -9.48 -7.87
CA GLU A 14 -6.80 -10.82 -8.36
C GLU A 14 -6.03 -11.24 -9.61
N ASN A 15 -5.41 -10.30 -10.30
CA ASN A 15 -4.62 -10.59 -11.48
C ASN A 15 -3.34 -11.38 -11.14
N GLY A 16 -2.99 -12.35 -11.99
CA GLY A 16 -1.85 -13.25 -11.80
C GLY A 16 -0.48 -12.53 -11.70
N SER A 17 -0.40 -11.27 -12.12
CA SER A 17 0.79 -10.42 -12.06
C SER A 17 0.72 -9.33 -10.98
N LEU A 18 0.17 -9.62 -9.80
CA LEU A 18 0.04 -8.66 -8.69
C LEU A 18 1.34 -7.89 -8.38
N ALA A 19 2.49 -8.55 -8.42
CA ALA A 19 3.79 -7.92 -8.16
C ALA A 19 4.18 -6.87 -9.21
N GLU A 20 3.82 -7.07 -10.48
CA GLU A 20 4.11 -6.13 -11.56
C GLU A 20 3.12 -4.97 -11.55
N SER A 21 1.83 -5.26 -11.31
CA SER A 21 0.79 -4.25 -11.11
C SER A 21 1.10 -3.36 -9.90
N TRP A 22 1.61 -3.94 -8.81
CA TRP A 22 2.06 -3.20 -7.62
C TRP A 22 3.18 -2.21 -7.94
N LYS A 23 4.21 -2.63 -8.70
CA LYS A 23 5.32 -1.75 -9.08
C LYS A 23 4.85 -0.54 -9.89
N GLN A 24 4.00 -0.77 -10.89
CA GLN A 24 3.44 0.29 -11.73
C GLN A 24 2.55 1.25 -10.91
N TRP A 25 1.74 0.69 -10.01
CA TRP A 25 0.89 1.47 -9.11
C TRP A 25 1.72 2.30 -8.12
N LYS A 26 2.74 1.70 -7.49
CA LYS A 26 3.70 2.38 -6.58
C LYS A 26 4.39 3.55 -7.26
N GLN A 27 4.83 3.39 -8.51
CA GLN A 27 5.43 4.48 -9.29
C GLN A 27 4.42 5.62 -9.54
N THR A 28 3.19 5.29 -9.95
CA THR A 28 2.13 6.28 -10.19
C THR A 28 1.75 7.04 -8.92
N MET A 29 1.67 6.33 -7.78
CA MET A 29 1.36 6.92 -6.49
C MET A 29 2.50 7.83 -6.01
N LYS A 30 3.77 7.42 -6.16
CA LYS A 30 4.93 8.27 -5.85
C LYS A 30 4.93 9.58 -6.66
N LEU A 31 4.60 9.53 -7.95
CA LEU A 31 4.48 10.73 -8.78
C LEU A 31 3.34 11.65 -8.32
N THR A 32 2.24 11.07 -7.84
CA THR A 32 1.10 11.83 -7.33
C THR A 32 1.40 12.46 -5.97
N LEU A 33 2.14 11.74 -5.11
CA LEU A 33 2.65 12.24 -3.84
C LEU A 33 3.67 13.37 -4.02
N GLN A 34 4.55 13.27 -5.01
CA GLN A 34 5.57 14.28 -5.32
C GLN A 34 5.03 15.49 -6.10
N GLY A 35 3.89 15.35 -6.78
CA GLY A 35 3.26 16.45 -7.50
C GLY A 35 2.18 17.14 -6.66
N PRO A 36 0.89 16.85 -6.92
CA PRO A 36 -0.25 17.56 -6.32
C PRO A 36 -0.42 17.38 -4.80
N LEU A 37 0.21 16.36 -4.20
CA LEU A 37 0.10 16.07 -2.77
C LEU A 37 1.39 16.37 -1.99
N ALA A 38 2.39 17.01 -2.61
CA ALA A 38 3.68 17.29 -1.96
C ALA A 38 3.56 18.30 -0.81
N GLU A 39 2.60 19.22 -0.89
CA GLU A 39 2.33 20.22 0.16
C GLU A 39 1.42 19.71 1.28
N LYS A 40 0.98 18.44 1.25
CA LYS A 40 0.04 17.88 2.24
C LYS A 40 0.79 17.21 3.39
N GLU A 41 0.19 17.26 4.58
CA GLU A 41 0.69 16.51 5.74
C GLU A 41 0.69 15.01 5.48
N GLU A 42 1.67 14.32 6.06
CA GLU A 42 1.91 12.88 5.87
C GLU A 42 0.66 12.03 6.21
N LYS A 43 -0.11 12.47 7.21
CA LYS A 43 -1.41 11.89 7.58
C LYS A 43 -2.44 11.96 6.46
N GLN A 44 -2.53 13.10 5.78
CA GLN A 44 -3.45 13.30 4.66
C GLN A 44 -3.01 12.44 3.47
N GLN A 45 -1.70 12.35 3.22
CA GLN A 45 -1.13 11.49 2.19
C GLN A 45 -1.46 10.00 2.42
N CYS A 46 -1.41 9.53 3.67
CA CYS A 46 -1.83 8.17 4.03
C CYS A 46 -3.32 7.92 3.77
N GLY A 47 -4.17 8.91 4.08
CA GLY A 47 -5.60 8.85 3.74
C GLY A 47 -5.85 8.74 2.23
N TYR A 48 -5.15 9.55 1.44
CA TYR A 48 -5.22 9.49 -0.03
C TYR A 48 -4.71 8.15 -0.57
N PHE A 49 -3.62 7.61 0.00
CA PHE A 49 -3.12 6.30 -0.36
C PHE A 49 -4.19 5.20 -0.22
N LEU A 50 -4.89 5.18 0.92
CA LEU A 50 -5.96 4.21 1.18
C LEU A 50 -7.17 4.41 0.25
N LEU A 51 -7.40 5.62 -0.22
CA LEU A 51 -8.44 5.90 -1.21
C LEU A 51 -8.07 5.31 -2.59
N TYR A 52 -6.81 5.46 -3.01
CA TYR A 52 -6.34 5.05 -4.34
C TYR A 52 -6.01 3.56 -4.47
N ILE A 53 -5.72 2.88 -3.36
CA ILE A 53 -5.43 1.43 -3.39
C ILE A 53 -6.70 0.59 -3.63
N GLY A 54 -7.88 1.20 -3.49
CA GLY A 54 -9.17 0.58 -3.76
C GLY A 54 -9.77 -0.16 -2.56
N GLN A 55 -10.91 -0.81 -2.78
CA GLN A 55 -11.67 -1.46 -1.70
C GLN A 55 -10.95 -2.68 -1.11
N LYS A 56 -10.33 -3.50 -1.95
CA LYS A 56 -9.58 -4.70 -1.49
C LYS A 56 -8.34 -4.34 -0.67
N GLY A 57 -7.60 -3.30 -1.08
CA GLY A 57 -6.46 -2.81 -0.31
C GLY A 57 -6.87 -2.29 1.07
N ARG A 58 -8.05 -1.67 1.18
CA ARG A 58 -8.61 -1.23 2.47
C ARG A 58 -9.05 -2.41 3.36
N ASP A 59 -9.55 -3.49 2.79
CA ASP A 59 -9.90 -4.70 3.54
C ASP A 59 -8.65 -5.38 4.13
N ILE A 60 -7.59 -5.47 3.33
CA ILE A 60 -6.26 -5.93 3.77
C ILE A 60 -5.72 -5.01 4.87
N TYR A 61 -5.84 -3.70 4.68
CA TYR A 61 -5.43 -2.71 5.68
C TYR A 61 -6.20 -2.87 7.00
N ASN A 62 -7.52 -3.08 6.95
CA ASN A 62 -8.36 -3.31 8.12
C ASN A 62 -8.04 -4.64 8.83
N THR A 63 -7.51 -5.63 8.10
CA THR A 63 -7.04 -6.90 8.68
C THR A 63 -5.79 -6.69 9.53
N TRP A 64 -4.97 -5.68 9.22
CA TRP A 64 -3.83 -5.32 10.04
C TRP A 64 -4.32 -4.47 11.22
N ALA A 65 -4.23 -5.02 12.43
CA ALA A 65 -4.52 -4.29 13.67
C ALA A 65 -3.44 -3.22 13.96
N LEU A 66 -3.35 -2.21 13.10
CA LEU A 66 -2.39 -1.12 13.17
C LEU A 66 -2.74 -0.20 14.34
N LYS A 67 -1.76 0.10 15.20
CA LYS A 67 -1.88 1.18 16.18
C LYS A 67 -1.80 2.52 15.44
N SER A 68 -2.58 3.49 15.89
CA SER A 68 -2.72 4.82 15.29
C SER A 68 -1.41 5.56 15.01
N ALA A 69 -0.32 5.22 15.72
CA ALA A 69 0.99 5.85 15.56
C ALA A 69 1.79 5.41 14.31
N GLU A 70 1.48 4.25 13.72
CA GLU A 70 2.13 3.79 12.47
C GLU A 70 1.39 4.26 11.21
N ILE A 71 0.16 4.74 11.38
CA ILE A 71 -0.74 5.17 10.29
C ILE A 71 -0.30 6.51 9.70
N ASP A 72 0.49 7.29 10.43
CA ASP A 72 0.94 8.62 10.01
C ASP A 72 2.15 8.59 9.07
N LYS A 73 2.81 7.43 8.87
CA LYS A 73 3.99 7.31 7.99
C LYS A 73 3.69 6.58 6.70
N ILE A 74 3.80 7.30 5.59
CA ILE A 74 3.48 6.74 4.27
C ILE A 74 4.48 5.68 3.80
N ASP A 75 5.76 5.82 4.17
CA ASP A 75 6.81 4.87 3.77
C ASP A 75 6.63 3.49 4.43
N ALA A 76 6.28 3.47 5.72
CA ALA A 76 5.96 2.25 6.45
C ALA A 76 4.74 1.52 5.85
N LEU A 77 3.76 2.28 5.37
CA LEU A 77 2.59 1.73 4.68
C LEU A 77 3.00 1.06 3.36
N PHE A 78 3.87 1.70 2.57
CA PHE A 78 4.40 1.11 1.34
C PHE A 78 5.17 -0.18 1.59
N ASP A 79 6.03 -0.22 2.61
CA ASP A 79 6.84 -1.40 2.95
C ASP A 79 5.96 -2.59 3.33
N ARG A 80 4.94 -2.37 4.19
CA ARG A 80 3.99 -3.43 4.58
C ARG A 80 3.19 -3.99 3.40
N PHE A 81 2.71 -3.12 2.50
CA PHE A 81 2.01 -3.59 1.31
C PHE A 81 2.94 -4.31 0.33
N GLU A 82 4.20 -3.87 0.21
CA GLU A 82 5.20 -4.57 -0.60
C GLU A 82 5.51 -5.96 -0.04
N ALA A 83 5.67 -6.06 1.28
CA ALA A 83 5.81 -7.33 1.97
C ALA A 83 4.60 -8.24 1.72
N PHE A 84 3.37 -7.71 1.84
CA PHE A 84 2.15 -8.47 1.54
C PHE A 84 2.11 -9.00 0.10
N VAL A 85 2.44 -8.17 -0.88
CA VAL A 85 2.47 -8.56 -2.31
C VAL A 85 3.53 -9.63 -2.57
N ILE A 86 4.71 -9.51 -1.96
CA ILE A 86 5.78 -10.52 -2.06
C ILE A 86 5.36 -11.83 -1.39
N LEU A 87 4.74 -11.74 -0.21
CA LEU A 87 4.25 -12.89 0.56
C LEU A 87 3.11 -13.61 -0.15
N SER A 88 2.23 -12.91 -0.87
CA SER A 88 1.20 -13.54 -1.71
C SER A 88 1.79 -14.38 -2.85
N ARG A 89 3.04 -14.10 -3.26
CA ARG A 89 3.76 -14.86 -4.29
C ARG A 89 4.54 -16.04 -3.71
N MET A 90 4.96 -15.95 -2.44
CA MET A 90 5.64 -17.02 -1.74
C MET A 90 4.58 -18.01 -1.20
N SER A 91 4.70 -19.29 -1.54
CA SER A 91 3.76 -20.33 -1.08
C SER A 91 3.49 -20.21 0.44
N ARG A 92 2.21 -20.33 0.83
CA ARG A 92 1.52 -20.15 2.15
C ARG A 92 2.29 -20.40 3.47
N CYS A 93 3.49 -20.97 3.47
CA CYS A 93 4.21 -21.43 4.66
C CYS A 93 5.19 -20.41 5.28
N TYR A 94 5.54 -19.31 4.59
CA TYR A 94 6.46 -18.28 5.12
C TYR A 94 5.78 -16.96 5.51
N ALA A 95 4.52 -16.75 5.10
CA ALA A 95 3.83 -15.47 5.24
C ALA A 95 3.45 -15.13 6.68
N THR A 96 3.00 -16.09 7.47
CA THR A 96 2.59 -15.84 8.87
C THR A 96 3.77 -15.59 9.80
N SER A 97 4.93 -16.15 9.51
CA SER A 97 6.14 -15.99 10.33
C SER A 97 6.77 -14.61 10.10
N LEU A 98 6.87 -14.18 8.83
CA LEU A 98 7.45 -12.88 8.48
C LEU A 98 6.55 -11.71 8.93
N ILE A 99 5.22 -11.83 8.81
CA ILE A 99 4.28 -10.81 9.31
C ILE A 99 4.36 -10.70 10.84
N ARG A 100 4.55 -11.81 11.56
CA ARG A 100 4.80 -11.77 13.01
C ARG A 100 6.12 -11.09 13.35
N GLU A 101 7.20 -11.42 12.66
CA GLU A 101 8.52 -10.79 12.87
C GLU A 101 8.48 -9.28 12.60
N ILE A 102 7.83 -8.83 11.51
CA ILE A 102 7.68 -7.40 11.21
C ILE A 102 6.85 -6.71 12.30
N ASN A 103 5.72 -7.30 12.71
CA ASN A 103 4.86 -6.72 13.75
C ASN A 103 5.53 -6.70 15.14
N GLU A 104 6.45 -7.63 15.40
CA GLU A 104 7.22 -7.69 16.64
C GLU A 104 8.39 -6.69 16.63
N ALA A 105 9.03 -6.49 15.47
CA ALA A 105 10.09 -5.50 15.28
C ALA A 105 9.60 -4.05 15.38
N THR A 106 8.34 -3.77 15.05
CA THR A 106 7.74 -2.43 15.18
C THR A 106 7.14 -2.14 16.57
N ARG A 107 7.30 -3.06 17.54
CA ARG A 107 6.76 -2.93 18.90
C ARG A 107 7.73 -2.23 19.88
N ILE A 108 8.57 -1.32 19.39
CA ILE A 108 9.53 -0.52 20.19
C ILE A 108 9.07 0.93 20.22
#